data_AF-A0A388T9B6-F1
#
_entry.id   AF-A0A388T9B6-F1
#
_cell.length_a   1.000
_cell.length_b   1.000
_cell.length_c   1.000
_cell.angle_alpha   90.00
_cell.angle_beta   90.00
_cell.angle_gamma   90.00
#
_symmetry.space_group_name_H-M   'P 1'
#
loop_
_entity.id
_entity.type
_entity.pdbx_description
1 polymer ?
#
loop_
_entity_poly.entity_id
_entity_poly.type
_entity_poly.pdbx_seq_one_letter_code
_entity_poly.pdbx_strand_id
1 'polypeptide(L)'
;MAGNYSGVYDGIAGGQPLSAEKVTLALNQMEKVANKVSTAEWEANTNSEQTSDGKYPTCAAVNNAVGVVNTQLTSSVSTLTSSIEAMNSAAEKTANKVTQANWSSNKTNDTKYPTCAAVNSAVGAISDGAERTANRVVTSEWGSNNTDDTKYPTCGAVKSAIDSALTEVNTAISAVVNGEILTANERITAVQGELTTLSGAAEQISNKVITSEWGSNKDSDTKYPTCAAVQSAITTAATNAVNSIVKVTSISSTSTDSEFPSAKAVYNCFWNIFNSL
;
A
#
# COMPACT_ATOMS: atom_id res chain seq x y z
N MET A 1 -59.66 36.88 72.51
CA MET A 1 -59.01 37.96 71.73
C MET A 1 -58.01 38.65 72.63
N ALA A 2 -56.72 38.40 72.44
CA ALA A 2 -55.68 39.14 73.15
C ALA A 2 -55.54 40.51 72.47
N GLY A 3 -55.64 41.60 73.23
CA GLY A 3 -55.55 42.96 72.69
C GLY A 3 -54.20 43.21 72.01
N ASN A 4 -54.20 44.08 70.99
CA ASN A 4 -52.97 44.54 70.35
C ASN A 4 -52.08 45.24 71.38
N TYR A 5 -50.98 44.60 71.77
CA TYR A 5 -49.96 45.20 72.61
C TYR A 5 -49.11 46.17 71.77
N SER A 6 -49.25 47.47 72.03
CA SER A 6 -48.51 48.57 71.40
C SER A 6 -47.24 48.98 72.17
N GLY A 7 -46.65 48.07 72.94
CA GLY A 7 -45.45 48.34 73.71
C GLY A 7 -44.18 48.25 72.86
N VAL A 8 -43.40 49.31 72.81
CA VAL A 8 -42.02 49.30 72.32
C VAL A 8 -41.17 48.53 73.35
N TYR A 9 -40.42 47.51 72.92
CA TYR A 9 -39.51 46.76 73.79
C TYR A 9 -38.08 47.24 73.52
N ASP A 10 -37.48 47.88 74.52
CA ASP A 10 -36.17 48.53 74.41
C ASP A 10 -34.97 47.56 74.63
N GLY A 11 -35.22 46.25 74.72
CA GLY A 11 -34.19 45.23 74.92
C GLY A 11 -33.83 44.95 76.39
N ILE A 12 -33.04 43.89 76.61
CA ILE A 12 -32.35 43.61 77.89
C ILE A 12 -30.90 44.08 77.75
N ALA A 13 -30.56 45.22 78.36
CA ALA A 13 -29.19 45.73 78.38
C ALA A 13 -28.26 44.82 79.21
N GLY A 14 -27.01 44.64 78.74
CA GLY A 14 -26.01 43.84 79.43
C GLY A 14 -25.70 44.37 80.83
N GLY A 15 -25.69 43.49 81.84
CA GLY A 15 -25.41 43.82 83.24
C GLY A 15 -26.63 44.19 84.09
N GLN A 16 -27.84 44.22 83.53
CA GLN A 16 -29.09 44.37 84.30
C GLN A 16 -29.61 43.02 84.81
N PRO A 17 -30.25 42.95 85.98
CA PRO A 17 -30.93 41.73 86.44
C PRO A 17 -32.01 41.30 85.44
N LEU A 18 -32.01 40.02 85.07
CA LEU A 18 -33.06 39.44 84.23
C LEU A 18 -34.37 39.45 85.01
N SER A 19 -35.37 40.21 84.55
CA SER A 19 -36.72 40.15 85.11
C SER A 19 -37.61 39.22 84.28
N ALA A 20 -38.50 38.48 84.94
CA ALA A 20 -39.47 37.62 84.28
C ALA A 20 -40.31 38.39 83.23
N GLU A 21 -40.61 39.66 83.52
CA GLU A 21 -41.31 40.57 82.61
C GLU A 21 -40.51 40.84 81.32
N LYS A 22 -39.21 41.17 81.43
CA LYS A 22 -38.36 41.42 80.25
C LYS A 22 -38.13 40.15 79.43
N VAL A 23 -37.99 39.00 80.09
CA VAL A 23 -37.88 37.70 79.40
C VAL A 23 -39.18 37.36 78.69
N THR A 24 -40.33 37.61 79.31
CA THR A 24 -41.65 37.40 78.70
C THR A 24 -41.86 38.33 77.50
N LEU A 25 -41.47 39.60 77.59
CA LEU A 25 -41.54 40.54 76.48
C LEU A 25 -40.60 40.15 75.33
N ALA A 26 -39.37 39.71 75.64
CA ALA A 26 -38.43 39.20 74.66
C ALA A 26 -38.95 37.93 73.96
N LEU A 27 -39.48 36.97 74.71
CA LEU A 27 -40.10 35.75 74.18
C LEU A 27 -41.32 36.06 73.33
N ASN A 28 -42.17 37.01 73.74
CA ASN A 28 -43.34 37.43 72.98
C ASN A 28 -42.95 38.16 71.68
N GLN A 29 -41.83 38.91 71.66
CA GLN A 29 -41.27 39.45 70.43
C GLN A 29 -40.66 38.37 69.54
N MET A 30 -39.99 37.37 70.12
CA MET A 30 -39.45 36.22 69.38
C MET A 30 -40.57 35.33 68.81
N GLU A 31 -41.69 35.18 69.52
CA GLU A 31 -42.88 34.54 68.99
C GLU A 31 -43.54 35.35 67.85
N LYS A 32 -43.28 36.66 67.78
CA LYS A 32 -43.61 37.55 66.66
C LYS A 32 -42.49 37.65 65.61
N VAL A 33 -41.52 36.73 65.54
CA VAL A 33 -40.55 36.69 64.41
C VAL A 33 -41.33 36.38 63.14
N ALA A 34 -41.80 37.46 62.48
CA ALA A 34 -42.27 37.74 61.11
C ALA A 34 -42.97 36.68 60.24
N ASN A 35 -42.99 35.41 60.66
CA ASN A 35 -43.30 34.23 59.87
C ASN A 35 -44.35 33.33 60.54
N LYS A 36 -44.91 33.70 61.71
CA LYS A 36 -46.10 33.03 62.24
C LYS A 36 -47.32 33.47 61.41
N VAL A 37 -47.75 32.59 60.54
CA VAL A 37 -49.00 32.72 59.79
C VAL A 37 -50.16 32.28 60.67
N SER A 38 -51.23 33.07 60.70
CA SER A 38 -52.47 32.66 61.38
C SER A 38 -53.12 31.47 60.67
N THR A 39 -53.96 30.69 61.37
CA THR A 39 -54.67 29.55 60.76
C THR A 39 -55.45 29.96 59.51
N ALA A 40 -56.06 31.14 59.52
CA ALA A 40 -56.78 31.69 58.36
C ALA A 40 -55.84 32.03 57.18
N GLU A 41 -54.65 32.56 57.44
CA GLU A 41 -53.64 32.81 56.41
C GLU A 41 -52.97 31.52 55.89
N TRP A 42 -52.93 30.46 56.69
CA TRP A 42 -52.46 29.14 56.26
C TRP A 42 -53.47 28.52 55.28
N GLU A 43 -54.74 28.52 55.68
CA GLU A 43 -55.85 27.98 54.88
C GLU A 43 -56.09 28.78 53.58
N ALA A 44 -55.86 30.10 53.60
CA ALA A 44 -55.91 30.93 52.40
C ALA A 44 -54.80 30.60 51.40
N ASN A 45 -53.61 30.21 51.86
CA ASN A 45 -52.46 29.88 51.01
C ASN A 45 -52.44 28.43 50.51
N THR A 46 -53.25 27.53 51.08
CA THR A 46 -53.35 26.14 50.60
C THR A 46 -53.97 26.04 49.20
N ASN A 47 -54.72 27.05 48.76
CA ASN A 47 -55.51 27.00 47.52
C ASN A 47 -55.08 28.03 46.46
N SER A 48 -54.10 28.88 46.75
CA SER A 48 -53.60 29.90 45.80
C SER A 48 -52.20 29.55 45.30
N GLU A 49 -52.06 29.54 43.98
CA GLU A 49 -50.82 29.37 43.21
C GLU A 49 -49.59 29.99 43.89
N GLN A 50 -48.65 29.15 44.36
CA GLN A 50 -47.27 29.50 44.71
C GLN A 50 -47.05 30.76 45.59
N THR A 51 -48.05 31.23 46.35
CA THR A 51 -47.95 32.46 47.17
C THR A 51 -47.14 32.27 48.45
N SER A 52 -46.88 31.02 48.85
CA SER A 52 -46.08 30.67 50.04
C SER A 52 -44.58 30.56 49.76
N ASP A 53 -44.16 30.43 48.50
CA ASP A 53 -42.74 30.23 48.12
C ASP A 53 -41.87 31.45 48.45
N GLY A 54 -42.43 32.67 48.34
CA GLY A 54 -41.76 33.91 48.72
C GLY A 54 -41.74 34.19 50.23
N LYS A 55 -42.67 33.61 50.99
CA LYS A 55 -42.83 33.81 52.46
C LYS A 55 -42.12 32.72 53.27
N TYR A 56 -42.00 31.51 52.71
CA TYR A 56 -41.39 30.33 53.32
C TYR A 56 -40.41 29.67 52.35
N PRO A 57 -39.11 29.96 52.46
CA PRO A 57 -38.08 29.37 51.57
C PRO A 57 -38.09 27.85 51.51
N THR A 58 -38.53 27.17 52.58
CA THR A 58 -38.67 25.71 52.65
C THR A 58 -39.81 25.17 51.78
N CYS A 59 -40.92 25.90 51.64
CA CYS A 59 -42.02 25.54 50.75
C CYS A 59 -41.57 25.63 49.28
N ALA A 60 -40.84 26.69 48.92
CA ALA A 60 -40.26 26.84 47.59
C ALA A 60 -39.31 25.69 47.23
N ALA A 61 -38.44 25.28 48.16
CA ALA A 61 -37.53 24.17 47.96
C ALA A 61 -38.28 22.84 47.71
N VAL A 62 -39.34 22.58 48.49
CA VAL A 62 -40.19 21.38 48.32
C VAL A 62 -40.95 21.44 47.00
N ASN A 63 -41.57 22.57 46.64
CA ASN A 63 -42.31 22.72 45.40
C ASN A 63 -41.40 22.56 44.17
N ASN A 64 -40.20 23.13 44.20
CA ASN A 64 -39.19 22.92 43.15
C ASN A 64 -38.78 21.45 43.05
N ALA A 65 -38.54 20.78 44.17
CA ALA A 65 -38.21 19.36 44.17
C ALA A 65 -39.35 18.50 43.61
N VAL A 66 -40.60 18.79 43.98
CA VAL A 66 -41.80 18.13 43.45
C VAL A 66 -41.92 18.37 41.94
N GLY A 67 -41.71 19.60 41.47
CA GLY A 67 -41.70 19.92 40.04
C GLY A 67 -40.65 19.12 39.27
N VAL A 68 -39.41 19.07 39.77
CA VAL A 68 -38.31 18.27 39.18
C VAL A 68 -38.66 16.78 39.14
N VAL A 69 -39.15 16.22 40.25
CA VAL A 69 -39.55 14.80 40.33
C VAL A 69 -40.70 14.53 39.35
N ASN A 70 -41.67 15.43 39.23
CA ASN A 70 -42.79 15.28 38.31
C ASN A 70 -42.30 15.26 36.85
N THR A 71 -41.44 16.22 36.46
CA THR A 71 -40.83 16.25 35.12
C THR A 71 -40.03 14.98 34.84
N GLN A 72 -39.25 14.50 35.81
CA GLN A 72 -38.46 13.28 35.66
C GLN A 72 -39.36 12.04 35.51
N LEU A 73 -40.42 11.94 36.31
CA LEU A 73 -41.39 10.86 36.23
C LEU A 73 -42.11 10.85 34.88
N THR A 74 -42.58 12.01 34.41
CA THR A 74 -43.18 12.15 33.07
C THR A 74 -42.23 11.67 31.97
N SER A 75 -40.95 12.06 32.05
CA SER A 75 -39.93 11.66 31.08
C SER A 75 -39.66 10.14 31.12
N SER A 76 -39.53 9.56 32.31
CA SER A 76 -39.34 8.11 32.48
C SER A 76 -40.54 7.30 31.97
N VAL A 77 -41.76 7.76 32.23
CA VAL A 77 -42.98 7.11 31.71
C VAL A 77 -43.00 7.15 30.18
N SER A 78 -42.68 8.29 29.56
CA SER A 78 -42.62 8.39 28.09
C SER A 78 -41.61 7.41 27.49
N THR A 79 -40.40 7.34 28.04
CA THR A 79 -39.35 6.42 27.58
C THR A 79 -39.77 4.95 27.72
N LEU A 80 -40.41 4.62 28.85
CA LEU A 80 -40.88 3.26 29.10
C LEU A 80 -41.99 2.87 28.13
N THR A 81 -42.94 3.77 27.85
CA THR A 81 -44.01 3.55 26.86
C THR A 81 -43.42 3.26 25.47
N SER A 82 -42.48 4.08 24.99
CA SER A 82 -41.83 3.84 23.69
C SER A 82 -41.06 2.52 23.66
N SER A 83 -40.40 2.13 24.75
CA SER A 83 -39.68 0.86 24.83
C SER A 83 -40.64 -0.34 24.78
N ILE A 84 -41.79 -0.25 25.45
CA ILE A 84 -42.83 -1.28 25.40
C ILE A 84 -43.38 -1.43 23.99
N GLU A 85 -43.64 -0.33 23.28
CA GLU A 85 -44.11 -0.36 21.89
C GLU A 85 -43.10 -0.99 20.94
N ALA A 86 -41.81 -0.66 21.10
CA ALA A 86 -40.72 -1.26 20.33
C ALA A 86 -40.60 -2.76 20.59
N MET A 87 -40.59 -3.19 21.86
CA MET A 87 -40.56 -4.61 22.23
C MET A 87 -41.79 -5.35 21.69
N ASN A 88 -42.98 -4.77 21.81
CA ASN A 88 -44.21 -5.36 21.29
C ASN A 88 -44.22 -5.46 19.76
N SER A 89 -43.50 -4.59 19.05
CA SER A 89 -43.35 -4.66 17.60
C SER A 89 -42.32 -5.72 17.17
N ALA A 90 -41.24 -5.88 17.95
CA ALA A 90 -40.21 -6.88 17.69
C ALA A 90 -40.62 -8.31 18.10
N ALA A 91 -41.53 -8.44 19.08
CA ALA A 91 -41.95 -9.74 19.60
C ALA A 91 -42.74 -10.55 18.56
N GLU A 92 -42.41 -11.84 18.47
CA GLU A 92 -43.17 -12.80 17.68
C GLU A 92 -44.52 -13.11 18.36
N LYS A 93 -45.60 -12.56 17.83
CA LYS A 93 -46.96 -12.74 18.36
C LYS A 93 -47.57 -14.04 17.87
N THR A 94 -48.40 -14.70 18.68
CA THR A 94 -49.17 -15.89 18.25
C THR A 94 -50.06 -15.58 17.03
N ALA A 95 -50.58 -14.36 16.89
CA ALA A 95 -51.32 -13.90 15.72
C ALA A 95 -50.45 -13.73 14.44
N ASN A 96 -49.14 -13.70 14.62
CA ASN A 96 -48.15 -13.63 13.54
C ASN A 96 -47.61 -15.02 13.16
N LYS A 97 -47.91 -16.05 13.96
CA LYS A 97 -47.60 -17.44 13.60
C LYS A 97 -48.45 -17.90 12.43
N VAL A 98 -47.76 -18.35 11.40
CA VAL A 98 -48.35 -18.92 10.19
C VAL A 98 -48.42 -20.43 10.40
N THR A 99 -49.51 -21.04 9.99
CA THR A 99 -49.64 -22.50 10.03
C THR A 99 -48.94 -23.09 8.81
N GLN A 100 -48.73 -24.41 8.82
CA GLN A 100 -48.17 -25.10 7.66
C GLN A 100 -48.97 -24.82 6.37
N ALA A 101 -50.28 -24.58 6.48
CA ALA A 101 -51.17 -24.36 5.35
C ALA A 101 -50.98 -23.01 4.64
N ASN A 102 -50.43 -21.98 5.31
CA ASN A 102 -50.25 -20.64 4.73
C ASN A 102 -48.79 -20.14 4.74
N TRP A 103 -47.83 -21.03 5.03
CA TRP A 103 -46.39 -20.75 5.06
C TRP A 103 -45.86 -20.14 3.76
N SER A 104 -46.14 -20.77 2.60
CA SER A 104 -45.58 -20.36 1.31
C SER A 104 -45.88 -18.90 0.94
N SER A 105 -47.04 -18.37 1.37
CA SER A 105 -47.48 -17.00 1.11
C SER A 105 -46.93 -15.97 2.10
N ASN A 106 -46.35 -16.41 3.21
CA ASN A 106 -45.93 -15.52 4.31
C ASN A 106 -44.45 -15.69 4.71
N LYS A 107 -43.70 -16.59 4.07
CA LYS A 107 -42.28 -16.88 4.36
C LYS A 107 -41.32 -15.69 4.17
N THR A 108 -41.75 -14.62 3.51
CA THR A 108 -41.00 -13.36 3.32
C THR A 108 -41.72 -12.16 3.94
N ASN A 109 -42.73 -12.40 4.79
CA ASN A 109 -43.47 -11.33 5.43
C ASN A 109 -42.83 -11.02 6.80
N ASP A 110 -42.06 -9.94 6.84
CA ASP A 110 -41.31 -9.50 8.02
C ASP A 110 -42.21 -9.12 9.20
N THR A 111 -43.50 -8.86 8.95
CA THR A 111 -44.49 -8.64 10.03
C THR A 111 -44.95 -9.96 10.66
N LYS A 112 -44.93 -11.06 9.89
CA LYS A 112 -45.34 -12.40 10.36
C LYS A 112 -44.18 -13.20 10.93
N TYR A 113 -42.98 -13.10 10.34
CA TYR A 113 -41.75 -13.71 10.86
C TYR A 113 -40.53 -12.77 10.81
N PRO A 114 -40.43 -11.82 11.76
CA PRO A 114 -39.24 -10.95 11.86
C PRO A 114 -37.94 -11.77 12.02
N THR A 115 -38.02 -12.91 12.72
CA THR A 115 -36.90 -13.82 12.98
C THR A 115 -36.49 -14.63 11.75
N CYS A 116 -37.43 -15.08 10.92
CA CYS A 116 -37.10 -15.79 9.67
C CYS A 116 -36.46 -14.87 8.63
N ALA A 117 -36.84 -13.59 8.58
CA ALA A 117 -36.17 -12.61 7.74
C ALA A 117 -34.71 -12.42 8.15
N ALA A 118 -34.45 -12.24 9.46
CA ALA A 118 -33.09 -12.16 10.00
C ALA A 118 -32.28 -13.44 9.71
N VAL A 119 -32.87 -14.62 9.90
CA VAL A 119 -32.23 -15.90 9.59
C VAL A 119 -31.99 -16.06 8.09
N ASN A 120 -32.95 -15.71 7.23
CA ASN A 120 -32.80 -15.79 5.78
C ASN A 120 -31.73 -14.82 5.27
N SER A 121 -31.62 -13.63 5.87
CA SER A 121 -30.57 -12.67 5.56
C SER A 121 -29.19 -13.17 6.01
N ALA A 122 -29.10 -13.76 7.21
CA ALA A 122 -27.86 -14.35 7.72
C ALA A 122 -27.42 -15.58 6.90
N VAL A 123 -28.37 -16.47 6.56
CA VAL A 123 -28.12 -17.63 5.71
C VAL A 123 -27.76 -17.19 4.30
N GLY A 124 -28.40 -16.17 3.74
CA GLY A 124 -28.04 -15.58 2.46
C GLY A 124 -26.60 -15.07 2.46
N ALA A 125 -26.22 -14.29 3.48
CA ALA A 125 -24.85 -13.77 3.63
C ALA A 125 -23.79 -14.89 3.78
N ILE A 126 -24.15 -16.03 4.37
CA ILE A 126 -23.26 -17.21 4.46
C ILE A 126 -23.25 -18.01 3.15
N SER A 127 -24.35 -17.98 2.39
CA SER A 127 -24.54 -18.78 1.18
C SER A 127 -23.99 -18.12 -0.08
N ASP A 128 -23.82 -16.80 -0.07
CA ASP A 128 -23.18 -16.06 -1.16
C ASP A 128 -21.70 -16.46 -1.26
N GLY A 129 -21.37 -17.19 -2.33
CA GLY A 129 -20.03 -17.73 -2.57
C GLY A 129 -19.77 -19.13 -2.01
N ALA A 130 -20.70 -19.71 -1.24
CA ALA A 130 -20.61 -21.09 -0.79
C ALA A 130 -20.96 -22.08 -1.92
N GLU A 131 -20.27 -23.22 -1.97
CA GLU A 131 -20.49 -24.25 -2.97
C GLU A 131 -21.81 -24.99 -2.70
N ARG A 132 -22.86 -24.67 -3.47
CA ARG A 132 -24.19 -25.28 -3.34
C ARG A 132 -24.30 -26.51 -4.24
N THR A 133 -25.08 -27.51 -3.83
CA THR A 133 -25.35 -28.70 -4.67
C THR A 133 -25.96 -28.33 -6.03
N ALA A 134 -26.72 -27.23 -6.10
CA ALA A 134 -27.29 -26.71 -7.35
C ALA A 134 -26.26 -26.09 -8.30
N ASN A 135 -25.11 -25.68 -7.77
CA ASN A 135 -24.03 -25.10 -8.55
C ASN A 135 -23.13 -26.21 -9.10
N ARG A 136 -23.12 -27.40 -8.48
CA ARG A 136 -22.32 -28.55 -8.91
C ARG A 136 -22.67 -29.02 -10.33
N VAL A 137 -21.64 -29.13 -11.14
CA VAL A 137 -21.64 -29.67 -12.51
C VAL A 137 -21.00 -31.04 -12.50
N VAL A 138 -21.67 -32.02 -13.11
CA VAL A 138 -21.09 -33.36 -13.26
C VAL A 138 -19.91 -33.32 -14.24
N THR A 139 -18.95 -34.24 -14.10
CA THR A 139 -17.69 -34.24 -14.85
C THR A 139 -17.86 -34.09 -16.37
N SER A 140 -18.93 -34.64 -16.94
CA SER A 140 -19.25 -34.56 -18.37
C SER A 140 -19.60 -33.16 -18.88
N GLU A 141 -20.01 -32.25 -18.00
CA GLU A 141 -20.44 -30.89 -18.34
C GLU A 141 -19.36 -29.85 -17.97
N TRP A 142 -18.25 -30.28 -17.38
CA TRP A 142 -17.17 -29.40 -16.91
C TRP A 142 -16.64 -28.47 -17.99
N GLY A 143 -16.34 -29.00 -19.18
CA GLY A 143 -15.73 -28.21 -20.25
C GLY A 143 -16.57 -27.01 -20.71
N SER A 144 -17.89 -27.04 -20.50
CA SER A 144 -18.81 -25.95 -20.85
C SER A 144 -19.08 -24.97 -19.71
N ASN A 145 -18.65 -25.29 -18.48
CA ASN A 145 -18.95 -24.51 -17.28
C ASN A 145 -17.69 -24.15 -16.47
N ASN A 146 -16.49 -24.47 -16.97
CA ASN A 146 -15.21 -24.28 -16.26
C ASN A 146 -14.76 -22.81 -16.14
N THR A 147 -15.51 -21.89 -16.74
CA THR A 147 -15.36 -20.43 -16.60
C THR A 147 -16.61 -19.78 -15.97
N ASP A 148 -17.57 -20.58 -15.51
CA ASP A 148 -18.79 -20.08 -14.86
C ASP A 148 -18.60 -20.07 -13.34
N ASP A 149 -18.22 -18.89 -12.83
CA ASP A 149 -18.03 -18.64 -11.39
C ASP A 149 -19.32 -18.83 -10.57
N THR A 150 -20.48 -18.97 -11.22
CA THR A 150 -21.76 -19.27 -10.56
C THR A 150 -21.87 -20.76 -10.24
N LYS A 151 -21.26 -21.64 -11.02
CA LYS A 151 -21.39 -23.11 -10.88
C LYS A 151 -20.28 -23.74 -10.03
N TYR A 152 -19.05 -23.28 -10.13
CA TYR A 152 -18.00 -23.65 -9.17
C TYR A 152 -17.07 -22.46 -8.93
N PRO A 153 -17.46 -21.48 -8.10
CA PRO A 153 -16.63 -20.31 -7.84
C PRO A 153 -15.23 -20.70 -7.32
N THR A 154 -15.15 -21.78 -6.52
CA THR A 154 -13.89 -22.34 -6.01
C THR A 154 -13.07 -23.01 -7.10
N CYS A 155 -13.67 -23.75 -8.02
CA CYS A 155 -12.94 -24.40 -9.10
C CYS A 155 -12.53 -23.46 -10.24
N GLY A 156 -13.36 -22.46 -10.58
CA GLY A 156 -13.01 -21.40 -11.52
C GLY A 156 -11.80 -20.61 -11.02
N ALA A 157 -11.79 -20.28 -9.72
CA ALA A 157 -10.63 -19.67 -9.07
C ALA A 157 -9.38 -20.57 -9.11
N VAL A 158 -9.51 -21.88 -8.81
CA VAL A 158 -8.38 -22.83 -8.91
C VAL A 158 -7.87 -22.96 -10.34
N LYS A 159 -8.77 -23.07 -11.34
CA LYS A 159 -8.37 -23.14 -12.75
C LYS A 159 -7.64 -21.86 -13.17
N SER A 160 -8.17 -20.70 -12.82
CA SER A 160 -7.55 -19.41 -13.13
C SER A 160 -6.17 -19.28 -12.50
N ALA A 161 -6.00 -19.72 -11.24
CA ALA A 161 -4.70 -19.74 -10.58
C ALA A 161 -3.71 -20.68 -11.27
N ILE A 162 -4.15 -21.87 -11.69
CA ILE A 162 -3.33 -22.82 -12.45
C ILE A 162 -2.94 -22.26 -13.81
N ASP A 163 -3.87 -21.66 -14.55
CA ASP A 163 -3.62 -21.07 -15.87
C ASP A 163 -2.61 -19.91 -15.76
N SER A 164 -2.73 -19.08 -14.71
CA SER A 164 -1.78 -18.00 -14.42
C SER A 164 -0.38 -18.54 -14.13
N ALA A 165 -0.27 -19.52 -13.23
CA ALA A 165 1.00 -20.17 -12.90
C ALA A 165 1.64 -20.84 -14.14
N LEU A 166 0.85 -21.49 -14.99
CA LEU A 166 1.33 -22.10 -16.23
C LEU A 166 1.88 -21.05 -17.21
N THR A 167 1.22 -19.89 -17.29
CA THR A 167 1.66 -18.77 -18.14
C THR A 167 2.99 -18.20 -17.67
N GLU A 168 3.17 -18.03 -16.35
CA GLU A 168 4.43 -17.57 -15.76
C GLU A 168 5.57 -18.55 -16.05
N VAL A 169 5.34 -19.85 -15.86
CA VAL A 169 6.32 -20.90 -16.15
C VAL A 169 6.71 -20.90 -17.63
N ASN A 170 5.74 -20.81 -18.54
CA ASN A 170 6.02 -20.77 -19.99
C ASN A 170 6.82 -19.52 -20.39
N THR A 171 6.56 -18.38 -19.74
CA THR A 171 7.31 -17.14 -19.95
C THR A 171 8.76 -17.30 -19.48
N ALA A 172 8.97 -17.88 -18.29
CA ALA A 172 10.30 -18.13 -17.75
C ALA A 172 11.09 -19.12 -18.63
N ILE A 173 10.47 -20.20 -19.09
CA ILE A 173 11.09 -21.16 -20.03
C ILE A 173 11.51 -20.44 -21.31
N SER A 174 10.63 -19.61 -21.87
CA SER A 174 10.93 -18.87 -23.11
C SER A 174 12.10 -17.91 -22.94
N ALA A 175 12.22 -17.25 -21.79
CA ALA A 175 13.34 -16.35 -21.49
C ALA A 175 14.67 -17.10 -21.40
N VAL A 176 14.71 -18.27 -20.75
CA VAL A 176 15.93 -19.10 -20.65
C VAL A 176 16.33 -19.66 -22.02
N VAL A 177 15.37 -20.22 -22.76
CA VAL A 177 15.64 -20.84 -24.07
C VAL A 177 16.06 -19.80 -25.11
N ASN A 178 15.28 -18.72 -25.26
CA ASN A 178 15.52 -17.73 -26.30
C ASN A 178 16.55 -16.67 -25.92
N GLY A 179 16.80 -16.47 -24.62
CA GLY A 179 17.81 -15.53 -24.13
C GLY A 179 19.14 -16.25 -23.87
N GLU A 180 19.19 -17.00 -22.78
CA GLU A 180 20.44 -17.54 -22.23
C GLU A 180 21.05 -18.62 -23.13
N ILE A 181 20.26 -19.61 -23.55
CA ILE A 181 20.76 -20.76 -24.33
C ILE A 181 21.19 -20.33 -25.73
N LEU A 182 20.39 -19.50 -26.43
CA LEU A 182 20.77 -18.99 -27.74
C LEU A 182 22.07 -18.16 -27.66
N THR A 183 22.18 -17.25 -26.69
CA THR A 183 23.39 -16.46 -26.48
C THR A 183 24.59 -17.36 -26.17
N ALA A 184 24.41 -18.41 -25.36
CA ALA A 184 25.48 -19.36 -25.06
C ALA A 184 25.95 -20.10 -26.32
N ASN A 185 25.02 -20.52 -27.18
CA ASN A 185 25.35 -21.18 -28.45
C ASN A 185 26.15 -20.26 -29.38
N GLU A 186 25.74 -18.99 -29.52
CA GLU A 186 26.49 -17.99 -30.31
C GLU A 186 27.92 -17.81 -29.78
N ARG A 187 28.09 -17.73 -28.46
CA ARG A 187 29.42 -17.66 -27.83
C ARG A 187 30.25 -18.91 -28.06
N ILE A 188 29.64 -20.10 -27.99
CA ILE A 188 30.32 -21.37 -28.29
C ILE A 188 30.80 -21.39 -29.74
N THR A 189 29.96 -20.97 -30.69
CA THR A 189 30.34 -20.88 -32.11
C THR A 189 31.49 -19.90 -32.33
N ALA A 190 31.48 -18.74 -31.66
CA ALA A 190 32.57 -17.77 -31.75
C ALA A 190 33.89 -18.36 -31.22
N VAL A 191 33.86 -18.98 -30.03
CA VAL A 191 35.03 -19.64 -29.43
C VAL A 191 35.56 -20.77 -30.32
N GLN A 192 34.68 -21.55 -30.96
CA GLN A 192 35.08 -22.59 -31.90
C GLN A 192 35.81 -22.01 -33.12
N GLY A 193 35.31 -20.90 -33.68
CA GLY A 193 35.97 -20.21 -34.80
C GLY A 193 37.35 -19.65 -34.42
N GLU A 194 37.47 -19.05 -33.24
CA GLU A 194 38.75 -18.58 -32.69
C GLU A 194 39.73 -19.75 -32.49
N LEU A 195 39.28 -20.86 -31.90
CA LEU A 195 40.11 -22.04 -31.69
C LEU A 195 40.60 -22.66 -33.00
N THR A 196 39.74 -22.73 -34.02
CA THR A 196 40.14 -23.19 -35.36
C THR A 196 41.21 -22.27 -35.96
N THR A 197 41.04 -20.96 -35.84
CA THR A 197 42.01 -19.96 -36.33
C THR A 197 43.35 -20.10 -35.60
N LEU A 198 43.32 -20.18 -34.28
CA LEU A 198 44.53 -20.33 -33.46
C LEU A 198 45.25 -21.65 -33.75
N SER A 199 44.50 -22.74 -33.92
CA SER A 199 45.04 -24.06 -34.28
C SER A 199 45.73 -24.05 -35.64
N GLY A 200 45.17 -23.33 -36.62
CA GLY A 200 45.77 -23.14 -37.94
C GLY A 200 47.01 -22.25 -37.94
N ALA A 201 47.07 -21.26 -37.04
CA ALA A 201 48.23 -20.37 -36.89
C ALA A 201 49.35 -20.96 -36.02
N ALA A 202 49.02 -21.88 -35.11
CA ALA A 202 49.98 -22.45 -34.17
C ALA A 202 50.96 -23.41 -34.88
N GLU A 203 52.21 -23.38 -34.43
CA GLU A 203 53.25 -24.28 -34.91
C GLU A 203 53.05 -25.69 -34.31
N GLN A 204 52.49 -26.60 -35.11
CA GLN A 204 52.18 -27.96 -34.68
C GLN A 204 53.41 -28.88 -34.77
N ILE A 205 53.48 -29.92 -33.93
CA ILE A 205 54.59 -30.90 -33.97
C ILE A 205 54.67 -31.60 -35.33
N SER A 206 53.54 -31.84 -36.00
CA SER A 206 53.46 -32.36 -37.38
C SER A 206 54.10 -31.43 -38.42
N ASN A 207 54.12 -30.14 -38.12
CA ASN A 207 54.68 -29.11 -38.98
C ASN A 207 56.19 -28.95 -38.71
N LYS A 208 56.70 -29.38 -37.55
CA LYS A 208 58.15 -29.42 -37.29
C LYS A 208 58.85 -30.42 -38.21
N VAL A 209 60.03 -30.03 -38.68
CA VAL A 209 60.91 -30.84 -39.53
C VAL A 209 62.13 -31.21 -38.71
N ILE A 210 62.48 -32.49 -38.70
CA ILE A 210 63.73 -32.95 -38.09
C ILE A 210 64.91 -32.53 -38.96
N THR A 211 66.10 -32.36 -38.38
CA THR A 211 67.28 -31.77 -39.05
C THR A 211 67.61 -32.41 -40.39
N SER A 212 67.41 -33.72 -40.54
CA SER A 212 67.66 -34.47 -41.79
C SER A 212 66.75 -34.09 -42.96
N GLU A 213 65.61 -33.46 -42.70
CA GLU A 213 64.59 -33.12 -43.70
C GLU A 213 64.49 -31.61 -43.97
N TRP A 214 65.28 -30.79 -43.26
CA TRP A 214 65.23 -29.32 -43.34
C TRP A 214 65.44 -28.78 -44.75
N GLY A 215 66.43 -29.31 -45.48
CA GLY A 215 66.79 -28.80 -46.81
C GLY A 215 65.64 -28.82 -47.81
N SER A 216 64.74 -29.80 -47.70
CA SER A 216 63.59 -29.96 -48.59
C SER A 216 62.36 -29.16 -48.16
N ASN A 217 62.33 -28.67 -46.92
CA ASN A 217 61.14 -28.07 -46.30
C ASN A 217 61.34 -26.62 -45.84
N LYS A 218 62.55 -26.05 -46.01
CA LYS A 218 62.91 -24.70 -45.57
C LYS A 218 62.03 -23.58 -46.17
N ASP A 219 61.39 -23.84 -47.31
CA ASP A 219 60.51 -22.90 -48.02
C ASP A 219 59.02 -23.33 -47.94
N SER A 220 58.67 -24.26 -47.04
CA SER A 220 57.29 -24.75 -46.90
C SER A 220 56.48 -23.91 -45.93
N ASP A 221 55.45 -23.26 -46.47
CA ASP A 221 54.45 -22.50 -45.70
C ASP A 221 53.59 -23.38 -44.78
N THR A 222 53.59 -24.70 -45.00
CA THR A 222 52.86 -25.66 -44.17
C THR A 222 53.69 -26.16 -42.99
N LYS A 223 55.02 -26.33 -43.16
CA LYS A 223 55.90 -26.88 -42.11
C LYS A 223 56.37 -25.80 -41.11
N TYR A 224 56.66 -24.57 -41.56
CA TYR A 224 57.01 -23.49 -40.64
C TYR A 224 56.30 -22.18 -41.00
N PRO A 225 55.02 -22.01 -40.63
CA PRO A 225 54.26 -20.79 -40.88
C PRO A 225 54.96 -19.54 -40.32
N THR A 226 55.65 -19.68 -39.18
CA THR A 226 56.43 -18.63 -38.51
C THR A 226 57.73 -18.31 -39.26
N CYS A 227 58.44 -19.31 -39.78
CA CYS A 227 59.62 -19.08 -40.62
C CYS A 227 59.25 -18.46 -41.96
N ALA A 228 58.12 -18.83 -42.57
CA ALA A 228 57.62 -18.18 -43.78
C ALA A 228 57.30 -16.68 -43.54
N ALA A 229 56.63 -16.36 -42.42
CA ALA A 229 56.39 -14.97 -42.02
C ALA A 229 57.71 -14.20 -41.78
N VAL A 230 58.68 -14.81 -41.12
CA VAL A 230 60.02 -14.22 -40.90
C VAL A 230 60.79 -14.06 -42.22
N GLN A 231 60.77 -15.05 -43.11
CA GLN A 231 61.40 -15.02 -44.43
C GLN A 231 60.81 -13.88 -45.27
N SER A 232 59.49 -13.72 -45.25
CA SER A 232 58.78 -12.64 -45.95
C SER A 232 59.16 -11.26 -45.40
N ALA A 233 59.25 -11.13 -44.06
CA ALA A 233 59.72 -9.91 -43.41
C ALA A 233 61.19 -9.58 -43.74
N ILE A 234 62.08 -10.58 -43.71
CA ILE A 234 63.49 -10.43 -44.09
C ILE A 234 63.60 -10.04 -45.56
N THR A 235 62.84 -10.68 -46.45
CA THR A 235 62.84 -10.37 -47.89
C THR A 235 62.39 -8.93 -48.12
N THR A 236 61.31 -8.52 -47.48
CA THR A 236 60.82 -7.12 -47.53
C THR A 236 61.88 -6.14 -47.03
N ALA A 237 62.51 -6.43 -45.88
CA ALA A 237 63.56 -5.59 -45.32
C ALA A 237 64.80 -5.52 -46.24
N ALA A 238 65.20 -6.65 -46.84
CA ALA A 238 66.31 -6.73 -47.78
C ALA A 238 66.01 -5.98 -49.08
N THR A 239 64.80 -6.09 -49.64
CA THR A 239 64.37 -5.32 -50.81
C THR A 239 64.37 -3.82 -50.52
N ASN A 240 63.86 -3.41 -49.37
CA ASN A 240 63.89 -2.00 -48.95
C ASN A 240 65.32 -1.48 -48.76
N ALA A 241 66.22 -2.30 -48.20
CA ALA A 241 67.64 -1.95 -48.04
C ALA A 241 68.39 -1.91 -49.38
N VAL A 242 68.14 -2.82 -50.31
CA VAL A 242 68.75 -2.80 -51.64
C VAL A 242 68.25 -1.60 -52.45
N ASN A 243 66.96 -1.29 -52.38
CA ASN A 243 66.39 -0.11 -53.03
C ASN A 243 66.94 1.21 -52.45
N SER A 244 67.31 1.24 -51.16
CA SER A 244 68.00 2.39 -50.57
C SER A 244 69.52 2.42 -50.83
N ILE A 245 70.12 1.30 -51.23
CA ILE A 245 71.56 1.14 -51.52
C ILE A 245 71.82 0.98 -53.03
N VAL A 246 70.90 1.35 -53.92
CA VAL A 246 71.21 1.42 -55.35
C VAL A 246 72.39 2.39 -55.53
N LYS A 247 73.60 1.83 -55.63
CA LYS A 247 74.83 2.54 -56.00
C LYS A 247 74.65 2.93 -57.45
N VAL A 248 74.13 4.13 -57.66
CA VAL A 248 74.08 4.75 -58.98
C VAL A 248 75.53 4.90 -59.44
N THR A 249 75.92 4.13 -60.46
CA THR A 249 77.31 4.07 -60.96
C THR A 249 77.63 5.21 -61.95
N SER A 250 76.68 6.11 -62.24
CA SER A 250 76.87 7.28 -63.09
C SER A 250 76.01 8.47 -62.65
N ILE A 251 76.61 9.67 -62.61
CA ILE A 251 75.90 10.94 -62.35
C ILE A 251 75.50 11.54 -63.71
N SER A 252 74.27 12.04 -63.83
CA SER A 252 73.79 12.72 -65.06
C SER A 252 73.17 14.08 -64.74
N SER A 253 72.89 14.88 -65.76
CA SER A 253 72.26 16.20 -65.63
C SER A 253 70.83 16.16 -65.08
N THR A 254 70.21 14.98 -64.96
CA THR A 254 68.86 14.79 -64.42
C THR A 254 68.85 14.24 -63.00
N SER A 255 70.01 13.99 -62.39
CA SER A 255 70.09 13.45 -61.02
C SER A 255 69.56 14.45 -59.98
N THR A 256 68.79 13.96 -59.02
CA THR A 256 68.12 14.76 -57.98
C THR A 256 68.87 14.74 -56.64
N ASP A 257 68.64 15.73 -55.77
CA ASP A 257 69.27 15.80 -54.43
C ASP A 257 68.91 14.61 -53.53
N SER A 258 67.75 14.00 -53.78
CA SER A 258 67.30 12.75 -53.15
C SER A 258 68.17 11.54 -53.52
N GLU A 259 68.81 11.56 -54.69
CA GLU A 259 69.72 10.50 -55.16
C GLU A 259 71.18 10.79 -54.79
N PHE A 260 71.55 12.08 -54.66
CA PHE A 260 72.90 12.50 -54.27
C PHE A 260 72.89 13.84 -53.50
N PRO A 261 72.96 13.82 -52.15
CA PRO A 261 72.91 15.04 -51.32
C PRO A 261 74.00 16.08 -51.60
N SER A 262 75.05 15.73 -52.35
CA SER A 262 76.16 16.60 -52.73
C SER A 262 76.33 16.81 -54.24
N ALA A 263 75.64 16.06 -55.12
CA ALA A 263 75.94 16.12 -56.56
C ALA A 263 75.43 17.40 -57.22
N LYS A 264 74.26 17.93 -56.82
CA LYS A 264 73.80 19.23 -57.34
C LYS A 264 74.66 20.38 -56.85
N ALA A 265 75.13 20.32 -55.61
CA ALA A 265 76.09 21.29 -55.08
C ALA A 265 77.41 21.28 -55.87
N VAL A 266 77.94 20.09 -56.19
CA VAL A 266 79.16 19.94 -57.00
C VAL A 266 78.93 20.33 -58.47
N TYR A 267 77.82 19.90 -59.10
CA TYR A 267 77.46 20.31 -60.46
C TYR A 267 77.28 21.82 -60.57
N ASN A 268 76.53 22.44 -59.65
CA ASN A 268 76.36 23.89 -59.62
C ASN A 268 77.70 24.59 -59.41
N CYS A 269 78.56 24.10 -58.51
CA CYS A 269 79.89 24.67 -58.30
C CYS A 269 80.74 24.60 -59.58
N PHE A 270 80.80 23.43 -60.22
CA PHE A 270 81.59 23.23 -61.45
C PHE A 270 81.05 24.06 -62.62
N TRP A 271 79.72 24.06 -62.82
CA TRP A 271 79.08 24.79 -63.91
C TRP A 271 79.16 26.31 -63.71
N ASN A 272 79.06 26.79 -62.48
CA ASN A 272 79.23 28.21 -62.16
C ASN A 272 80.68 28.67 -62.34
N ILE A 273 81.68 27.83 -62.02
CA ILE A 273 83.10 28.18 -62.23
C ILE A 273 83.45 28.26 -63.72
N PHE A 274 82.95 27.35 -64.55
CA PHE A 274 83.34 27.28 -65.96
C PHE A 274 82.53 28.18 -66.91
N ASN A 275 81.32 28.61 -66.53
CA ASN A 275 80.52 29.54 -67.32
C ASN A 275 80.55 30.99 -66.81
N SER A 276 81.36 31.29 -65.79
CA SER A 276 81.61 32.67 -65.31
C SER A 276 82.97 33.24 -65.75
N LEU A 277 83.71 32.50 -66.58
CA LEU A 277 84.85 32.98 -67.37
C LEU A 277 84.41 33.24 -68.82
#